data_AF-A0A7W0LJP9-F1
#
_entry.id   AF-A0A7W0LJP9-F1
#
_cell.length_a   1.000
_cell.length_b   1.000
_cell.length_c   1.000
_cell.angle_alpha   90.00
_cell.angle_beta   90.00
_cell.angle_gamma   90.00
#
_symmetry.space_group_name_H-M   'P 1'
#
loop_
_entity.id
_entity.type
_entity.pdbx_description
1 polymer ?
#
loop_
_entity_poly.entity_id
_entity_poly.type
_entity_poly.pdbx_seq_one_letter_code
_entity_poly.pdbx_strand_id
1 'polypeptide(L)'
;MTLAPGPGAPPVSSVCLVILDGWGLAPPGPGNAVELAWTPVFDELWRTYPRTQLTACGPSVGLPEGQMGNSEVGHLNLGAGSIVAQDLARIDEAVRSGALTRNAALLAACEGGREAGRLHLMGLVSDGGVHASMDHLKGLVDLAAAEEVPDVVVHAFT
;
A
#
# COMPACT_ATOMS: atom_id res chain seq x y z
N MET A 1 -7.84 -9.58 21.35
CA MET A 1 -7.32 -9.04 22.61
C MET A 1 -7.32 -7.52 22.47
N THR A 2 -8.33 -6.84 23.01
CA THR A 2 -8.43 -5.38 22.96
C THR A 2 -7.37 -4.80 23.88
N LEU A 3 -6.53 -3.90 23.36
CA LEU A 3 -5.60 -3.13 24.19
C LEU A 3 -6.43 -2.35 25.23
N ALA A 4 -5.97 -2.36 26.48
CA ALA A 4 -6.59 -1.55 27.52
C ALA A 4 -6.55 -0.07 27.09
N PRO A 5 -7.58 0.74 27.42
CA PRO A 5 -7.56 2.16 27.12
C PRO A 5 -6.31 2.79 27.74
N GLY A 6 -5.49 3.41 26.89
CA GLY A 6 -4.30 4.13 27.32
C GLY A 6 -4.65 5.31 28.24
N PRO A 7 -3.66 5.87 28.96
CA PRO A 7 -3.89 7.02 29.82
C PRO A 7 -4.43 8.22 29.01
N GLY A 8 -5.36 8.97 29.59
CA GLY A 8 -6.00 10.14 28.96
C GLY A 8 -5.07 11.34 28.70
N ALA A 9 -3.80 11.25 29.12
CA ALA A 9 -2.72 12.17 28.79
C ALA A 9 -1.37 11.43 28.85
N PRO A 10 -0.37 11.82 28.03
CA PRO A 10 0.98 11.28 28.17
C PRO A 10 1.58 11.68 29.54
N PRO A 11 2.42 10.83 30.15
CA PRO A 11 3.06 11.11 31.44
C PRO A 11 4.16 12.19 31.34
N VAL A 12 4.37 12.77 30.17
CA VAL A 12 5.44 13.72 29.84
C VAL A 12 4.87 14.93 29.11
N SER A 13 5.52 16.08 29.26
CA SER A 13 5.10 17.35 28.66
C SER A 13 5.24 17.39 27.13
N SER A 14 6.16 16.60 26.58
CA SER A 14 6.43 16.52 25.15
C SER A 14 6.81 15.11 24.74
N VAL A 15 6.39 14.70 23.54
CA VAL A 15 6.74 13.42 22.91
C VAL A 15 7.32 13.72 21.53
N CYS A 16 8.40 13.03 21.17
CA CYS A 16 9.01 13.09 19.84
C CYS A 16 8.99 11.69 19.21
N LEU A 17 8.44 11.58 18.00
CA LEU A 17 8.53 10.40 17.17
C LEU A 17 9.65 10.61 16.13
N VAL A 18 10.64 9.73 16.13
CA VAL A 18 11.75 9.74 15.16
C VAL A 18 11.60 8.53 14.25
N ILE A 19 11.50 8.77 12.93
CA ILE A 19 11.37 7.72 11.91
C ILE A 19 12.71 7.64 11.17
N LEU A 20 13.40 6.51 11.33
CA LEU A 20 14.59 6.18 10.53
C LEU A 20 14.12 5.46 9.26
N ASP A 21 13.91 6.21 8.17
CA ASP A 21 13.38 5.65 6.92
C ASP A 21 14.33 4.60 6.33
N GLY A 22 13.78 3.45 5.92
CA GLY A 22 14.56 2.30 5.44
C GLY A 22 15.37 1.55 6.50
N TRP A 23 15.13 1.77 7.80
CA TRP A 23 15.88 1.12 8.88
C TRP A 23 15.18 -0.14 9.41
N GLY A 24 15.64 -1.32 8.97
CA GLY A 24 15.11 -2.63 9.36
C GLY A 24 16.05 -3.45 10.24
N LEU A 25 15.51 -4.52 10.83
CA LEU A 25 16.29 -5.57 11.49
C LEU A 25 16.50 -6.73 10.51
N ALA A 26 17.76 -7.04 10.23
CA ALA A 26 18.15 -8.15 9.37
C ALA A 26 19.30 -8.95 10.00
N PRO A 27 19.52 -10.22 9.61
CA PRO A 27 20.69 -10.98 10.02
C PRO A 27 22.00 -10.25 9.69
N PRO A 28 23.08 -10.46 10.48
CA PRO A 28 24.39 -9.92 10.16
C PRO A 28 24.88 -10.42 8.81
N GLY A 29 25.57 -9.56 8.05
CA GLY A 29 26.10 -9.94 6.74
C GLY A 29 26.72 -8.76 6.00
N PRO A 30 27.51 -9.03 4.95
CA PRO A 30 28.28 -8.01 4.25
C PRO A 30 27.42 -6.92 3.56
N GLY A 31 26.12 -7.16 3.39
CA GLY A 31 25.16 -6.19 2.85
C GLY A 31 24.31 -5.46 3.90
N ASN A 32 24.49 -5.76 5.19
CA ASN A 32 23.70 -5.16 6.26
C ASN A 32 24.34 -3.83 6.71
N ALA A 33 24.01 -2.74 6.02
CA ALA A 33 24.57 -1.43 6.32
C ALA A 33 24.25 -0.94 7.75
N VAL A 34 23.10 -1.33 8.32
CA VAL A 34 22.73 -0.97 9.69
C VAL A 34 23.68 -1.61 10.71
N GLU A 35 24.02 -2.89 10.51
CA GLU A 35 24.94 -3.61 11.39
C GLU A 35 26.40 -3.17 11.22
N LEU A 36 26.81 -2.86 9.99
CA LEU A 36 28.18 -2.44 9.69
C LEU A 36 28.48 -0.97 10.03
N ALA A 37 27.44 -0.15 10.26
CA ALA A 37 27.59 1.26 10.57
C ALA A 37 28.04 1.48 12.02
N TRP A 38 28.76 2.58 12.26
CA TRP A 38 29.04 3.06 13.62
C TRP A 38 27.87 3.91 14.12
N THR A 39 27.03 3.34 14.98
CA THR A 39 25.75 3.93 15.40
C THR A 39 25.64 4.13 16.91
N PRO A 40 26.62 4.77 17.57
CA PRO A 40 26.78 4.76 19.03
C PRO A 40 25.54 5.28 19.78
N VAL A 41 24.86 6.29 19.22
CA VAL A 41 23.63 6.85 19.80
C VAL A 41 22.48 5.84 19.73
N PHE A 42 22.27 5.22 18.57
CA PHE A 42 21.22 4.20 18.41
C PHE A 42 21.52 2.98 19.28
N ASP A 43 22.78 2.54 19.34
CA ASP A 43 23.21 1.37 20.11
C ASP A 43 22.99 1.57 21.62
N GLU A 44 23.30 2.77 22.13
CA GLU A 44 23.03 3.15 23.51
C GLU A 44 21.53 3.14 23.81
N LEU A 45 20.72 3.76 22.95
CA LEU A 45 19.25 3.79 23.09
C LEU A 45 18.67 2.37 23.08
N TRP A 46 19.11 1.55 22.12
CA TRP A 46 18.67 0.18 21.89
C TRP A 46 19.01 -0.74 23.08
N ARG A 47 20.16 -0.54 23.75
CA ARG A 47 20.57 -1.35 24.92
C ARG A 47 19.90 -0.90 26.22
N THR A 48 19.63 0.39 26.36
CA THR A 48 19.29 1.01 27.66
C THR A 48 17.79 1.07 27.93
N TYR A 49 16.98 1.35 26.90
CA TYR A 49 15.55 1.61 27.06
C TYR A 49 14.67 0.44 26.61
N PRO A 50 13.41 0.36 27.09
CA PRO A 50 12.45 -0.64 26.62
C PRO A 50 12.27 -0.57 25.10
N ARG A 51 12.27 -1.73 24.44
CA ARG A 51 12.16 -1.84 22.99
C ARG A 51 11.27 -3.02 22.59
N THR A 52 10.74 -2.94 21.38
CA THR A 52 10.01 -4.03 20.72
C THR A 52 10.30 -3.99 19.22
N GLN A 53 9.74 -4.95 18.48
CA GLN A 53 9.79 -5.01 17.02
C GLN A 53 8.37 -4.96 16.46
N LEU A 54 8.21 -4.29 15.32
CA LEU A 54 6.93 -4.18 14.62
C LEU A 54 7.07 -4.73 13.21
N THR A 55 6.03 -5.39 12.72
CA THR A 55 5.94 -5.80 11.31
C THR A 55 5.54 -4.58 10.47
N ALA A 56 6.38 -4.21 9.50
CA ALA A 56 6.18 -3.04 8.63
C ALA A 56 5.91 -3.43 7.16
N CYS A 57 5.42 -4.64 6.91
CA CYS A 57 5.17 -5.17 5.57
C CYS A 57 3.92 -6.05 5.53
N GLY A 58 3.48 -6.39 4.31
CA GLY A 58 2.35 -7.28 4.07
C GLY A 58 1.03 -6.86 4.76
N PRO A 59 0.18 -7.83 5.14
CA PRO A 59 -1.15 -7.55 5.68
C PRO A 59 -1.15 -6.72 6.96
N SER A 60 -0.06 -6.75 7.74
CA SER A 60 0.11 -5.95 8.96
C SER A 60 0.09 -4.44 8.71
N VAL A 61 0.31 -4.00 7.46
CA VAL A 61 0.27 -2.58 7.07
C VAL A 61 -0.70 -2.33 5.90
N GLY A 62 -1.59 -3.29 5.61
CA GLY A 62 -2.61 -3.17 4.56
C GLY A 62 -2.11 -3.48 3.15
N LEU A 63 -0.98 -4.17 3.02
CA LEU A 63 -0.43 -4.67 1.75
C LEU A 63 -0.74 -6.17 1.54
N PRO A 64 -0.64 -6.69 0.31
CA PRO A 64 -0.72 -8.13 0.03
C PRO A 64 0.35 -8.95 0.77
N GLU A 65 0.10 -10.25 0.94
CA GLU A 65 1.08 -11.16 1.54
C GLU A 65 2.40 -11.19 0.77
N GLY A 66 3.52 -11.12 1.50
CA GLY A 66 4.87 -11.08 0.92
C GLY A 66 5.32 -9.72 0.37
N GLN A 67 4.42 -8.74 0.26
CA GLN A 67 4.78 -7.41 -0.25
C GLN A 67 5.59 -6.63 0.77
N MET A 68 6.74 -6.09 0.35
CA MET A 68 7.55 -5.21 1.18
C MET A 68 6.81 -3.90 1.52
N GLY A 69 7.11 -3.34 2.69
CA GLY A 69 6.66 -2.00 3.05
C GLY A 69 7.37 -0.91 2.25
N ASN A 70 6.85 0.31 2.34
CA ASN A 70 7.48 1.52 1.79
C ASN A 70 7.15 2.74 2.68
N SER A 71 7.76 3.88 2.37
CA SER A 71 7.61 5.10 3.18
C SER A 71 6.16 5.58 3.27
N GLU A 72 5.40 5.59 2.17
CA GLU A 72 4.01 6.05 2.16
C GLU A 72 3.11 5.18 3.06
N VAL A 73 3.18 3.86 2.86
CA VAL A 73 2.43 2.88 3.65
C VAL A 73 2.78 2.99 5.13
N GLY A 74 4.08 3.09 5.45
CA GLY A 74 4.57 3.19 6.83
C GLY A 74 4.08 4.46 7.54
N HIS A 75 4.24 5.62 6.91
CA HIS A 75 3.82 6.89 7.50
C HIS A 75 2.30 6.97 7.66
N LEU A 76 1.54 6.43 6.71
CA LEU A 76 0.08 6.41 6.77
C LEU A 76 -0.42 5.56 7.94
N ASN A 77 0.12 4.35 8.14
CA ASN A 77 -0.24 3.48 9.25
C ASN A 77 0.16 4.08 10.61
N LEU A 78 1.36 4.68 10.72
CA LEU A 78 1.82 5.35 11.93
C LEU A 78 0.93 6.54 12.30
N GLY A 79 0.57 7.37 11.31
CA GLY A 79 -0.29 8.53 11.52
C GLY A 79 -1.74 8.16 11.81
N ALA A 80 -2.25 7.08 11.21
CA ALA A 80 -3.62 6.62 11.39
C ALA A 80 -3.84 5.83 12.69
N GLY A 81 -2.79 5.25 13.27
CA GLY A 81 -2.89 4.37 14.43
C GLY A 81 -3.70 3.09 14.18
N SER A 82 -3.85 2.68 12.91
CA SER A 82 -4.61 1.51 12.48
C SER A 82 -4.09 0.98 11.14
N ILE A 83 -4.47 -0.24 10.79
CA ILE A 83 -4.13 -0.83 9.49
C ILE A 83 -4.87 -0.06 8.40
N VAL A 84 -4.13 0.65 7.55
CA VAL A 84 -4.72 1.38 6.42
C VAL A 84 -4.64 0.52 5.18
N ALA A 85 -5.80 0.05 4.71
CA ALA A 85 -5.91 -0.69 3.46
C ALA A 85 -5.39 0.17 2.31
N GLN A 86 -4.35 -0.32 1.64
CA GLN A 86 -3.73 0.39 0.54
C GLN A 86 -4.61 0.30 -0.71
N ASP A 87 -4.52 1.30 -1.58
CA ASP A 87 -5.35 1.35 -2.78
C ASP A 87 -5.18 0.11 -3.65
N LEU A 88 -3.97 -0.44 -3.75
CA LEU A 88 -3.72 -1.72 -4.43
C LEU A 88 -4.62 -2.83 -3.87
N ALA A 89 -4.55 -3.10 -2.56
CA ALA A 89 -5.34 -4.14 -1.91
C ALA A 89 -6.85 -3.86 -1.97
N ARG A 90 -7.24 -2.58 -1.85
CA ARG A 90 -8.64 -2.14 -1.95
C ARG A 90 -9.20 -2.39 -3.36
N ILE A 91 -8.42 -2.09 -4.39
CA ILE A 91 -8.83 -2.27 -5.79
C ILE A 91 -8.73 -3.76 -6.18
N ASP A 92 -7.74 -4.50 -5.70
CA ASP A 92 -7.66 -5.97 -5.86
C ASP A 92 -8.93 -6.65 -5.35
N GLU A 93 -9.40 -6.25 -4.16
CA GLU A 93 -10.66 -6.75 -3.62
C GLU A 93 -11.87 -6.30 -4.45
N ALA A 94 -11.86 -5.08 -4.98
CA ALA A 94 -12.94 -4.59 -5.83
C ALA A 94 -13.02 -5.37 -7.17
N VAL A 95 -11.87 -5.75 -7.74
CA VAL A 95 -11.80 -6.64 -8.91
C VAL A 95 -12.34 -8.01 -8.54
N ARG A 96 -11.81 -8.63 -7.47
CA ARG A 96 -12.18 -10.00 -7.05
C ARG A 96 -13.66 -10.15 -6.67
N SER A 97 -14.21 -9.18 -5.96
CA SER A 97 -15.62 -9.18 -5.53
C SER A 97 -16.59 -8.70 -6.61
N GLY A 98 -16.09 -8.26 -7.77
CA GLY A 98 -16.87 -7.64 -8.82
C GLY A 98 -17.46 -6.28 -8.44
N ALA A 99 -16.96 -5.63 -7.39
CA ALA A 99 -17.45 -4.32 -6.96
C ALA A 99 -17.18 -3.20 -7.97
N LEU A 100 -16.27 -3.41 -8.93
CA LEU A 100 -16.04 -2.46 -10.04
C LEU A 100 -17.33 -2.15 -10.82
N THR A 101 -18.24 -3.11 -10.98
CA THR A 101 -19.52 -2.95 -11.70
C THR A 101 -20.52 -2.03 -11.00
N ARG A 102 -20.24 -1.64 -9.75
CA ARG A 102 -21.06 -0.69 -8.98
C ARG A 102 -20.37 0.66 -8.81
N ASN A 103 -19.18 0.84 -9.37
CA ASN A 103 -18.46 2.10 -9.27
C ASN A 103 -19.03 3.11 -10.27
N ALA A 104 -19.74 4.12 -9.76
CA ALA A 104 -20.42 5.12 -10.59
C ALA A 104 -19.50 5.86 -11.56
N ALA A 105 -18.24 6.10 -11.19
CA ALA A 105 -17.28 6.77 -12.08
C ALA A 105 -16.85 5.86 -13.25
N LEU A 106 -16.64 4.56 -12.98
CA LEU A 106 -16.29 3.61 -14.03
C LEU A 106 -17.47 3.34 -14.98
N LEU A 107 -18.69 3.25 -14.44
CA LEU A 107 -19.91 3.12 -15.23
C LEU A 107 -20.12 4.33 -16.15
N ALA A 108 -19.94 5.55 -15.62
CA ALA A 108 -20.02 6.77 -16.42
C ALA A 108 -18.95 6.81 -17.54
N ALA A 109 -17.75 6.30 -17.27
CA ALA A 109 -16.71 6.19 -18.30
C ALA A 109 -17.08 5.18 -19.40
N CYS A 110 -17.69 4.04 -19.04
CA CYS A 110 -18.18 3.07 -20.01
C CYS A 110 -19.33 3.65 -20.85
N GLU A 111 -20.26 4.36 -20.22
CA GLU A 111 -21.35 5.07 -20.92
C GLU A 111 -20.80 6.05 -21.97
N GLY A 112 -19.86 6.91 -21.58
CA GLY A 112 -19.20 7.83 -22.53
C GLY A 112 -18.44 7.09 -23.63
N GLY A 113 -17.83 5.95 -23.32
CA GLY A 113 -17.16 5.09 -24.31
C GLY A 113 -18.12 4.49 -25.33
N ARG A 114 -19.34 4.11 -24.94
CA ARG A 114 -20.39 3.65 -25.87
C ARG A 114 -20.88 4.78 -26.77
N GLU A 115 -21.13 5.94 -26.19
CA GLU A 115 -21.60 7.11 -26.94
C GLU A 115 -20.56 7.60 -27.97
N ALA A 116 -19.28 7.60 -27.59
CA ALA A 116 -18.19 7.96 -28.47
C ALA A 116 -17.76 6.83 -29.44
N GLY A 117 -18.20 5.60 -29.19
CA GLY A 117 -17.83 4.41 -29.96
C GLY A 117 -16.47 3.81 -29.60
N ARG A 118 -15.78 4.31 -28.56
CA ARG A 118 -14.48 3.80 -28.09
C ARG A 118 -14.17 4.22 -26.64
N LEU A 119 -13.62 3.31 -25.84
CA LEU A 119 -13.01 3.58 -24.54
C LEU A 119 -11.49 3.40 -24.59
N HIS A 120 -10.76 4.28 -23.92
CA HIS A 120 -9.30 4.21 -23.81
C HIS A 120 -8.90 3.88 -22.37
N LEU A 121 -8.13 2.81 -22.20
CA LEU A 121 -7.49 2.46 -20.93
C LEU A 121 -5.99 2.76 -21.06
N MET A 122 -5.42 3.48 -20.10
CA MET A 122 -4.01 3.91 -20.13
C MET A 122 -3.37 3.63 -18.78
N GLY A 123 -2.20 3.00 -18.78
CA GLY A 123 -1.51 2.70 -17.53
C GLY A 123 -0.23 1.89 -17.70
N LEU A 124 0.51 1.76 -16.59
CA LEU A 124 1.70 0.90 -16.52
C LEU A 124 1.29 -0.57 -16.62
N VAL A 125 1.94 -1.32 -17.51
CA VAL A 125 1.66 -2.73 -17.78
C VAL A 125 2.89 -3.53 -17.36
N SER A 126 2.93 -3.93 -16.08
CA SER A 126 4.03 -4.70 -15.49
C SER A 126 3.53 -5.57 -14.33
N ASP A 127 4.39 -6.48 -13.86
CA ASP A 127 4.19 -7.33 -12.68
C ASP A 127 4.70 -6.69 -11.38
N GLY A 128 5.07 -5.40 -11.41
CA GLY A 128 5.70 -4.73 -10.27
C GLY A 128 4.75 -4.38 -9.11
N GLY A 129 3.46 -4.16 -9.36
CA GLY A 129 2.45 -3.90 -8.32
C GLY A 129 2.61 -2.57 -7.55
N VAL A 130 3.54 -1.69 -7.94
CA VAL A 130 3.78 -0.42 -7.24
C VAL A 130 2.83 0.68 -7.72
N HIS A 131 2.73 0.86 -9.04
CA HIS A 131 1.93 1.93 -9.64
C HIS A 131 0.67 1.44 -10.38
N ALA A 132 0.61 0.14 -10.67
CA ALA A 132 -0.50 -0.49 -11.38
C ALA A 132 -0.49 -2.01 -11.13
N SER A 133 -1.60 -2.66 -11.48
CA SER A 133 -1.75 -4.11 -11.46
C SER A 133 -2.33 -4.61 -12.79
N MET A 134 -1.76 -5.68 -13.31
CA MET A 134 -2.28 -6.38 -14.50
C MET A 134 -3.70 -6.87 -14.29
N ASP A 135 -4.06 -7.25 -13.06
CA ASP A 135 -5.40 -7.75 -12.76
C ASP A 135 -6.43 -6.63 -12.67
N HIS A 136 -6.02 -5.40 -12.31
CA HIS A 136 -6.88 -4.22 -12.42
C HIS A 136 -7.20 -3.90 -13.88
N LEU A 137 -6.19 -3.94 -14.76
CA LEU A 137 -6.40 -3.73 -16.19
C LEU A 137 -7.37 -4.77 -16.78
N LYS A 138 -7.18 -6.06 -16.46
CA LYS A 138 -8.11 -7.12 -16.88
C LYS A 138 -9.53 -6.87 -16.34
N GLY A 139 -9.66 -6.52 -15.06
CA GLY A 139 -10.96 -6.19 -14.46
C GLY A 139 -11.66 -5.01 -15.14
N LEU A 140 -10.91 -4.00 -15.61
CA LEU A 140 -11.46 -2.89 -16.38
C LEU A 140 -11.88 -3.30 -17.81
N VAL A 141 -11.13 -4.21 -18.45
CA VAL A 141 -11.51 -4.77 -19.75
C VAL A 141 -12.79 -5.62 -19.63
N ASP A 142 -12.88 -6.45 -18.59
CA ASP A 142 -14.06 -7.26 -18.31
C ASP A 142 -15.29 -6.38 -18.02
N LEU A 143 -15.12 -5.30 -17.26
CA LEU A 143 -16.17 -4.30 -17.03
C LEU A 143 -16.63 -3.66 -18.34
N ALA A 144 -15.70 -3.19 -19.18
CA ALA A 144 -16.05 -2.56 -20.45
C ALA A 144 -16.80 -3.52 -21.39
N ALA A 145 -16.43 -4.81 -21.40
CA ALA A 145 -17.14 -5.84 -22.13
C ALA A 145 -18.56 -6.08 -21.58
N ALA A 146 -18.71 -6.13 -20.25
CA ALA A 146 -20.01 -6.31 -19.58
C ALA A 146 -20.96 -5.13 -19.82
N GLU A 147 -20.42 -3.91 -19.92
CA GLU A 147 -21.17 -2.70 -20.24
C GLU A 147 -21.35 -2.51 -21.77
N GLU A 148 -20.98 -3.48 -22.60
CA GLU A 148 -21.15 -3.46 -24.06
C GLU A 148 -20.47 -2.28 -24.75
N VAL A 149 -19.29 -1.88 -24.27
CA VAL A 149 -18.46 -0.87 -24.95
C VAL A 149 -17.99 -1.44 -26.30
N PRO A 150 -18.23 -0.75 -27.42
CA PRO A 150 -18.04 -1.32 -28.77
C PRO A 150 -16.57 -1.51 -29.16
N ASP A 151 -15.67 -0.67 -28.63
CA ASP A 151 -14.23 -0.74 -28.90
C ASP A 151 -13.43 -0.30 -27.67
N VAL A 152 -12.41 -1.07 -27.30
CA VAL A 152 -11.55 -0.80 -26.14
C VAL A 152 -10.09 -0.79 -26.59
N VAL A 153 -9.41 0.33 -26.37
CA VAL A 153 -8.00 0.50 -26.74
C VAL A 153 -7.14 0.65 -25.49
N VAL A 154 -6.14 -0.21 -25.36
CA VAL A 154 -5.16 -0.17 -24.26
C VAL A 154 -3.88 0.54 -24.70
N HIS A 155 -3.48 1.56 -23.96
CA HIS A 155 -2.21 2.25 -24.10
C HIS A 155 -1.27 1.80 -22.98
N ALA A 156 -0.33 0.93 -23.32
CA ALA A 156 0.60 0.36 -22.37
C ALA A 156 1.81 1.27 -22.15
N PHE A 157 2.04 1.68 -20.91
CA PHE A 157 3.32 2.25 -20.48
C PHE A 157 4.21 1.11 -19.96
N THR A 158 5.49 1.10 -20.36
CA THR A 158 6.45 0.04 -20.07
C THR A 158 7.67 0.58 -19.33
#